data_AF-A0A2Z6S305-F1
#
_entry.id   AF-A0A2Z6S305-F1
#
_cell.length_a   1.000
_cell.length_b   1.000
_cell.length_c   1.000
_cell.angle_alpha   90.00
_cell.angle_beta   90.00
_cell.angle_gamma   90.00
#
_symmetry.space_group_name_H-M   'P 1'
#
loop_
_entity.id
_entity.type
_entity.pdbx_description
1 polymer ?
#
loop_
_entity_poly.entity_id
_entity_poly.type
_entity_poly.pdbx_seq_one_letter_code
_entity_poly.pdbx_strand_id
1 'polypeptide(L)'
;MDSKFYADLSQDLLLMLNDAEDYNVIIQTGDNQNIKEFRASTYIHTCEVDLSNQSGNDILGVLFASDELLIEKLFIYVQDHLIEKQSVWVKENYVPVLHTIAKFPSCKKLYDHCVKSICADPQSFITSKNFSSLDKDILYSLLERDDLNIEEIDAWDCLIKWGIEQTFSLESNNNDRTKWNDNNFEALKKTLNQFIPLIRFVEISSSDFFNKVRPYRAIQIESKLIEIKPVNIISNWIERKNGKNPSFNKKYKFDLLYRSSRDGINANTLRTRCNNQGSCLVLIKHHQSTKIYGGYNPIGFIHSNGHYCYTKDSFIFSFENSEDIQNMKISRVNSNHYDYAIDEHYSNGFNFGDTLIYTLIIQVIMIML
;
A
#
# COMPACT_ATOMS: atom_id res chain seq x y z
N MET A 1 -8.49 38.78 52.70
CA MET A 1 -7.07 39.12 52.45
C MET A 1 -7.05 40.26 51.45
N ASP A 2 -6.18 41.23 51.66
CA ASP A 2 -6.21 42.55 51.02
C ASP A 2 -5.83 42.47 49.54
N SER A 3 -6.55 43.14 48.64
CA SER A 3 -6.33 43.05 47.18
C SER A 3 -4.97 43.62 46.76
N LYS A 4 -4.41 44.51 47.58
CA LYS A 4 -3.03 45.01 47.45
C LYS A 4 -2.00 43.89 47.59
N PHE A 5 -2.20 42.96 48.52
CA PHE A 5 -1.24 41.86 48.73
C PHE A 5 -1.09 40.98 47.49
N TYR A 6 -2.18 40.71 46.77
CA TYR A 6 -2.13 39.93 45.52
C TYR A 6 -1.54 40.72 44.35
N ALA A 7 -1.78 42.04 44.28
CA ALA A 7 -1.18 42.90 43.27
C ALA A 7 0.34 43.04 43.49
N ASP A 8 0.75 43.25 44.74
CA ASP A 8 2.15 43.36 45.13
C ASP A 8 2.86 42.01 44.95
N LEU A 9 2.27 40.89 45.38
CA LEU A 9 2.81 39.55 45.14
C LEU A 9 2.91 39.21 43.64
N SER A 10 1.92 39.61 42.84
CA SER A 10 1.95 39.40 41.39
C SER A 10 3.04 40.25 40.73
N GLN A 11 3.27 41.46 41.21
CA GLN A 11 4.29 42.37 40.70
C GLN A 11 5.70 41.92 41.11
N ASP A 12 5.86 41.48 42.36
CA ASP A 12 7.10 40.94 42.92
C ASP A 12 7.50 39.64 42.24
N LEU A 13 6.53 38.75 42.00
CA LEU A 13 6.72 37.61 41.11
C LEU A 13 7.19 38.13 39.75
N LEU A 14 6.45 39.01 39.06
CA LEU A 14 6.84 39.53 37.74
C LEU A 14 8.26 40.14 37.68
N LEU A 15 8.75 40.70 38.79
CA LEU A 15 10.10 41.25 38.92
C LEU A 15 11.17 40.14 39.11
N MET A 16 10.88 39.09 39.89
CA MET A 16 11.74 37.89 39.98
C MET A 16 11.87 37.12 38.66
N LEU A 17 10.99 37.43 37.71
CA LEU A 17 10.81 36.73 36.45
C LEU A 17 11.36 37.53 35.26
N ASN A 18 11.76 38.79 35.50
CA ASN A 18 12.41 39.70 34.55
C ASN A 18 13.93 39.84 34.79
N ASP A 19 14.51 39.09 35.74
CA ASP A 19 15.96 38.98 35.82
C ASP A 19 16.45 38.24 34.58
N ALA A 20 17.20 38.96 33.76
CA ALA A 20 17.71 38.53 32.45
C ALA A 20 18.71 37.35 32.51
N GLU A 21 18.84 36.71 33.68
CA GLU A 21 19.77 35.61 33.95
C GLU A 21 19.09 34.24 34.13
N ASP A 22 17.77 34.16 34.37
CA ASP A 22 17.11 32.89 34.74
C ASP A 22 16.21 32.32 33.64
N TYR A 23 16.82 31.52 32.77
CA TYR A 23 16.09 30.44 32.11
C TYR A 23 15.70 29.40 33.16
N ASN A 24 14.42 29.24 33.44
CA ASN A 24 13.90 28.30 34.44
C ASN A 24 13.57 26.90 33.87
N VAL A 25 13.74 26.69 32.56
CA VAL A 25 13.70 25.35 31.94
C VAL A 25 14.95 25.13 31.10
N ILE A 26 15.69 24.08 31.40
CA ILE A 26 16.81 23.58 30.59
C ILE A 26 16.32 22.32 29.88
N ILE A 27 16.23 22.39 28.55
CA ILE A 27 15.90 21.27 27.68
C ILE A 27 17.21 20.68 27.16
N GLN A 28 17.47 19.42 27.47
CA GLN A 28 18.64 18.70 26.96
C GLN A 28 18.21 17.73 25.87
N THR A 29 18.84 17.81 24.69
CA THR A 29 18.54 16.93 23.55
C THR A 29 19.80 16.22 23.07
N GLY A 30 19.70 14.95 22.66
CA GLY A 30 20.81 14.14 22.14
C GLY A 30 21.25 13.00 23.07
N ASP A 31 22.11 12.10 22.59
CA ASP A 31 22.57 10.92 23.34
C ASP A 31 23.97 11.13 23.94
N ASN A 32 24.15 10.72 25.22
CA ASN A 32 25.41 10.61 26.00
C ASN A 32 26.53 11.64 25.71
N GLN A 33 27.21 11.53 24.56
CA GLN A 33 28.38 12.33 24.18
C GLN A 33 28.04 13.62 23.38
N ASN A 34 26.79 13.78 22.90
CA ASN A 34 26.37 14.91 22.05
C ASN A 34 25.17 15.69 22.63
N ILE A 35 25.07 15.79 23.96
CA ILE A 35 23.99 16.52 24.61
C ILE A 35 24.12 18.01 24.30
N LYS A 36 23.05 18.61 23.77
CA LYS A 36 22.89 20.06 23.63
C LYS A 36 21.89 20.59 24.63
N GLU A 37 22.24 21.72 25.23
CA GLU A 37 21.37 22.42 26.17
C GLU A 37 20.67 23.58 25.48
N PHE A 38 19.35 23.58 25.58
CA PHE A 38 18.47 24.66 25.17
C PHE A 38 17.88 25.27 26.42
N ARG A 39 17.95 26.59 26.51
CA ARG A 39 17.42 27.29 27.67
C ARG A 39 16.13 27.99 27.27
N ALA A 40 15.06 27.74 28.01
CA ALA A 40 13.75 28.30 27.78
C ALA A 40 13.22 28.95 29.07
N SER A 41 12.50 30.05 28.92
CA SER A 41 11.79 30.69 30.02
C SER A 41 10.33 30.21 30.06
N THR A 42 9.86 29.71 31.21
CA THR A 42 8.50 29.22 31.46
C THR A 42 7.44 30.33 31.51
N TYR A 43 7.74 31.59 31.17
CA TYR A 43 6.67 32.57 30.91
C TYR A 43 5.91 32.10 29.67
N ILE A 44 4.74 31.50 29.94
CA ILE A 44 3.76 30.93 29.01
C ILE A 44 3.31 31.92 27.90
N HIS A 45 3.89 33.12 27.78
CA HIS A 45 3.49 34.14 26.82
C HIS A 45 4.58 34.60 25.85
N THR A 46 5.87 34.37 26.10
CA THR A 46 6.95 34.92 25.27
C THR A 46 8.17 34.02 25.16
N CYS A 47 8.01 32.68 25.10
CA CYS A 47 9.15 31.77 24.85
C CYS A 47 9.91 32.19 23.58
N GLU A 48 11.00 32.94 23.73
CA GLU A 48 11.99 33.17 22.69
C GLU A 48 13.05 32.08 22.85
N VAL A 49 12.92 31.02 22.07
CA VAL A 49 14.01 30.06 21.86
C VAL A 49 14.66 30.42 20.54
N ASP A 50 15.91 30.88 20.60
CA ASP A 50 16.69 31.12 19.39
C ASP A 50 17.17 29.79 18.80
N LEU A 51 16.61 29.47 17.63
CA LEU A 51 16.91 28.26 16.87
C LEU A 51 17.75 28.56 15.61
N SER A 52 18.13 29.82 15.37
CA SER A 52 18.72 30.23 14.09
C SER A 52 20.05 29.54 13.76
N ASN A 53 20.83 29.20 14.79
CA ASN A 53 22.17 28.60 14.66
C ASN A 53 22.18 27.10 15.00
N GLN A 54 21.02 26.47 15.10
CA GLN A 54 20.88 25.08 15.51
C GLN A 54 20.73 24.17 14.30
N SER A 55 21.22 22.92 14.40
CA SER A 55 21.01 21.96 13.32
C SER A 55 19.56 21.48 13.32
N GLY A 56 19.03 21.09 12.17
CA GLY A 56 17.65 20.60 12.10
C GLY A 56 17.40 19.37 12.96
N ASN A 57 18.41 18.53 13.21
CA ASN A 57 18.32 17.41 14.15
C ASN A 57 18.09 17.89 15.59
N ASP A 58 18.77 18.95 16.01
CA ASP A 58 18.58 19.48 17.36
C ASP A 58 17.20 20.15 17.47
N ILE A 59 16.76 20.85 16.41
CA ILE A 59 15.43 21.47 16.36
C ILE A 59 14.33 20.39 16.43
N LEU A 60 14.50 19.25 15.76
CA LEU A 60 13.61 18.08 15.94
C LEU A 60 13.64 17.55 17.38
N GLY A 61 14.81 17.55 18.03
CA GLY A 61 14.94 17.20 19.45
C GLY A 61 14.16 18.15 20.36
N VAL A 62 14.21 19.46 20.07
CA VAL A 62 13.42 20.47 20.79
C VAL A 62 11.93 20.27 20.56
N LEU A 63 11.51 19.92 19.33
CA LEU A 63 10.12 19.58 19.03
C LEU A 63 9.64 18.43 19.93
N PHE A 64 10.41 17.36 20.02
CA PHE A 64 10.12 16.21 20.88
C PHE A 64 10.01 16.60 22.35
N ALA A 65 11.01 17.31 22.88
CA ALA A 65 11.00 17.73 24.28
C ALA A 65 9.83 18.68 24.59
N SER A 66 9.45 19.55 23.66
CA SER A 66 8.34 20.47 23.85
C SER A 66 6.97 19.78 23.91
N ASP A 67 6.79 18.67 23.19
CA ASP A 67 5.57 17.82 23.28
C ASP A 67 5.53 17.08 24.61
N GLU A 68 6.62 16.41 25.00
CA GLU A 68 6.74 15.66 26.26
C GLU A 68 6.54 16.55 27.50
N LEU A 69 7.06 17.78 27.46
CA LEU A 69 6.90 18.76 28.54
C LEU A 69 5.57 19.55 28.45
N LEU A 70 4.71 19.25 27.47
CA LEU A 70 3.43 19.91 27.23
C LEU A 70 3.55 21.44 27.07
N ILE A 71 4.63 21.91 26.43
CA ILE A 71 4.90 23.33 26.16
C ILE A 71 4.32 23.69 24.79
N GLU A 72 2.98 23.81 24.72
CA GLU A 72 2.23 23.96 23.47
C GLU A 72 2.73 25.11 22.56
N LYS A 73 3.01 26.29 23.13
CA LYS A 73 3.51 27.43 22.33
C LYS A 73 4.87 27.18 21.69
N LEU A 74 5.79 26.56 22.43
CA LEU A 74 7.10 26.20 21.90
C LEU A 74 6.96 25.12 20.83
N PHE A 75 6.11 24.12 21.08
CA PHE A 75 5.82 23.05 20.12
C PHE A 75 5.27 23.60 18.79
N ILE A 76 4.32 24.54 18.83
CA ILE A 76 3.80 25.22 17.63
C ILE A 76 4.90 26.02 16.93
N TYR A 77 5.65 26.82 17.68
CA TYR A 77 6.74 27.64 17.15
C TYR A 77 7.81 26.80 16.44
N VAL A 78 8.21 25.67 17.02
CA VAL A 78 9.23 24.78 16.44
C VAL A 78 8.74 24.15 15.13
N GLN A 79 7.47 23.74 15.06
CA GLN A 79 6.89 23.24 13.79
C GLN A 79 6.95 24.33 12.71
N ASP A 80 6.60 25.57 13.04
CA ASP A 80 6.60 26.69 12.09
C ASP A 80 8.01 27.06 11.65
N HIS A 81 8.96 27.04 12.58
CA HIS A 81 10.37 27.24 12.28
C HIS A 81 10.92 26.17 11.33
N LEU A 82 10.57 24.89 11.56
CA LEU A 82 10.97 23.79 10.67
C LEU A 82 10.41 23.95 9.26
N ILE A 83 9.15 24.38 9.15
CA ILE A 83 8.44 24.57 7.88
C ILE A 83 8.99 25.79 7.11
N GLU A 84 9.17 26.93 7.78
CA GLU A 84 9.45 28.20 7.12
C GLU A 84 10.92 28.53 6.99
N LYS A 85 11.74 28.13 7.98
CA LYS A 85 13.16 28.52 8.06
C LYS A 85 14.09 27.36 7.74
N GLN A 86 13.71 26.12 8.04
CA GLN A 86 14.51 24.92 7.79
C GLN A 86 13.95 24.05 6.64
N SER A 87 13.17 24.64 5.72
CA SER A 87 12.50 23.90 4.65
C SER A 87 13.46 23.09 3.78
N VAL A 88 14.66 23.60 3.51
CA VAL A 88 15.70 22.89 2.73
C VAL A 88 16.17 21.66 3.49
N TRP A 89 16.49 21.83 4.77
CA TRP A 89 16.95 20.74 5.62
C TRP A 89 15.86 19.66 5.78
N VAL A 90 14.60 20.04 5.98
CA VAL A 90 13.47 19.10 6.06
C VAL A 90 13.36 18.27 4.78
N LYS A 91 13.48 18.89 3.61
CA LYS A 91 13.45 18.19 2.31
C LYS A 91 14.58 17.18 2.15
N GLU A 92 15.79 17.53 2.59
CA GLU A 92 16.93 16.62 2.54
C GLU A 92 16.82 15.46 3.55
N ASN A 93 15.95 15.61 4.56
CA ASN A 93 15.84 14.71 5.71
C ASN A 93 14.40 14.19 5.94
N TYR A 94 13.59 14.04 4.87
CA TYR A 94 12.20 13.60 5.02
C TYR A 94 12.04 12.30 5.81
N VAL A 95 12.87 11.29 5.56
CA VAL A 95 12.74 9.98 6.22
C VAL A 95 12.89 10.07 7.75
N PRO A 96 14.00 10.59 8.30
CA PRO A 96 14.12 10.73 9.76
C PRO A 96 13.11 11.71 10.36
N VAL A 97 12.74 12.78 9.63
CA VAL A 97 11.67 13.70 10.07
C VAL A 97 10.36 12.94 10.21
N LEU A 98 9.90 12.26 9.16
CA LEU A 98 8.65 11.50 9.11
C LEU A 98 8.62 10.40 10.18
N HIS A 99 9.71 9.65 10.37
CA HIS A 99 9.81 8.65 11.44
C HIS A 99 9.66 9.25 12.84
N THR A 100 10.17 10.47 13.03
CA THR A 100 10.08 11.17 14.32
C THR A 100 8.64 11.62 14.54
N ILE A 101 8.09 12.40 13.62
CA ILE A 101 6.78 13.04 13.80
C ILE A 101 5.61 12.04 13.71
N ALA A 102 5.77 10.90 13.03
CA ALA A 102 4.74 9.86 12.98
C ALA A 102 4.46 9.23 14.36
N LYS A 103 5.38 9.36 15.32
CA LYS A 103 5.18 8.91 16.70
C LYS A 103 4.30 9.86 17.52
N PHE A 104 4.06 11.08 17.05
CA PHE A 104 3.39 12.14 17.80
C PHE A 104 2.17 12.67 17.02
N PRO A 105 0.94 12.32 17.41
CA PRO A 105 -0.27 12.79 16.74
C PRO A 105 -0.42 14.33 16.72
N SER A 106 0.22 15.03 17.66
CA SER A 106 0.26 16.49 17.77
C SER A 106 1.05 17.16 16.64
N CYS A 107 2.00 16.46 16.00
CA CYS A 107 2.85 16.98 14.91
C CYS A 107 2.14 17.07 13.54
N LYS A 108 0.81 17.09 13.52
CA LYS A 108 0.01 17.04 12.28
C LYS A 108 0.37 18.14 11.29
N LYS A 109 0.65 19.37 11.76
CA LYS A 109 0.98 20.51 10.89
C LYS A 109 2.25 20.24 10.07
N LEU A 110 3.32 19.81 10.73
CA LEU A 110 4.58 19.45 10.07
C LEU A 110 4.43 18.18 9.21
N TYR A 111 3.68 17.18 9.67
CA TYR A 111 3.42 15.96 8.89
C TYR A 111 2.70 16.25 7.58
N ASP A 112 1.60 17.00 7.64
CA ASP A 112 0.81 17.40 6.46
C ASP A 112 1.65 18.25 5.50
N HIS A 113 2.52 19.12 6.01
CA HIS A 113 3.45 19.88 5.19
C HIS A 113 4.44 18.97 4.45
N CYS A 114 5.08 18.04 5.15
CA CYS A 114 6.01 17.07 4.56
C CYS A 114 5.34 16.23 3.47
N VAL A 115 4.18 15.63 3.78
CA VAL A 115 3.42 14.81 2.83
C VAL A 115 3.01 15.62 1.61
N LYS A 116 2.48 16.84 1.78
CA LYS A 116 2.11 17.71 0.66
C LYS A 116 3.31 18.06 -0.22
N SER A 117 4.46 18.31 0.39
CA SER A 117 5.71 18.62 -0.32
C SER A 117 6.24 17.39 -1.08
N ILE A 118 6.14 16.19 -0.51
CA ILE A 118 6.46 14.92 -1.19
C ILE A 118 5.49 14.64 -2.35
N CYS A 119 4.19 14.85 -2.15
CA CYS A 119 3.19 14.66 -3.21
C CYS A 119 3.41 15.58 -4.41
N ALA A 120 3.94 16.79 -4.18
CA ALA A 120 4.26 17.74 -5.24
C ALA A 120 5.54 17.38 -6.01
N ASP A 121 6.53 16.77 -5.35
CA ASP A 121 7.80 16.33 -5.95
C ASP A 121 8.25 14.98 -5.36
N PRO A 122 7.62 13.87 -5.77
CA PRO A 122 7.92 12.56 -5.19
C PRO A 122 9.27 12.01 -5.64
N GLN A 123 9.79 12.45 -6.79
CA GLN A 123 11.04 11.97 -7.35
C GLN A 123 12.24 12.31 -6.47
N SER A 124 12.30 13.53 -5.92
CA SER A 124 13.38 13.91 -4.99
C SER A 124 13.36 13.06 -3.72
N PHE A 125 12.17 12.69 -3.24
CA PHE A 125 12.01 11.83 -2.07
C PHE A 125 12.44 10.38 -2.35
N ILE A 126 11.98 9.78 -3.45
CA ILE A 126 12.24 8.37 -3.80
C ILE A 126 13.69 8.12 -4.19
N THR A 127 14.34 9.10 -4.81
CA THR A 127 15.77 9.02 -5.17
C THR A 127 16.70 9.24 -3.99
N SER A 128 16.18 9.68 -2.83
CA SER A 128 16.98 9.91 -1.63
C SER A 128 17.64 8.61 -1.13
N LYS A 129 18.82 8.76 -0.52
CA LYS A 129 19.60 7.62 0.02
C LYS A 129 18.86 6.90 1.15
N ASN A 130 18.04 7.62 1.91
CA ASN A 130 17.35 7.11 3.08
C ASN A 130 15.98 6.51 2.73
N PHE A 131 15.49 6.62 1.49
CA PHE A 131 14.17 6.13 1.12
C PHE A 131 13.97 4.65 1.47
N SER A 132 15.00 3.81 1.25
CA SER A 132 14.90 2.38 1.54
C SER A 132 14.74 2.06 3.03
N SER A 133 15.05 2.98 3.96
CA SER A 133 14.83 2.81 5.40
C SER A 133 13.46 3.32 5.88
N LEU A 134 12.63 3.84 4.97
CA LEU A 134 11.30 4.34 5.30
C LEU A 134 10.44 3.26 5.95
N ASP A 135 9.67 3.65 6.96
CA ASP A 135 8.78 2.73 7.66
C ASP A 135 7.64 2.29 6.75
N LYS A 136 7.23 1.03 6.90
CA LYS A 136 6.22 0.38 6.04
C LYS A 136 4.87 1.12 6.08
N ASP A 137 4.47 1.67 7.22
CA ASP A 137 3.16 2.29 7.40
C ASP A 137 3.16 3.68 6.76
N ILE A 138 4.29 4.39 6.82
CA ILE A 138 4.50 5.66 6.12
C ILE A 138 4.51 5.42 4.60
N LEU A 139 5.25 4.43 4.11
CA LEU A 139 5.25 4.09 2.68
C LEU A 139 3.83 3.74 2.19
N TYR A 140 3.10 2.94 2.95
CA TYR A 140 1.72 2.58 2.63
C TYR A 140 0.83 3.82 2.51
N SER A 141 0.91 4.70 3.50
CA SER A 141 0.13 5.93 3.55
C SER A 141 0.42 6.88 2.39
N LEU A 142 1.63 6.84 1.82
CA LEU A 142 2.01 7.65 0.65
C LEU A 142 1.49 7.03 -0.65
N LEU A 143 1.71 5.73 -0.86
CA LEU A 143 1.28 5.01 -2.07
C LEU A 143 -0.25 4.89 -2.17
N GLU A 144 -0.98 4.98 -1.06
CA GLU A 144 -2.45 4.98 -1.07
C GLU A 144 -3.06 6.28 -1.61
N ARG A 145 -2.29 7.37 -1.71
CA ARG A 145 -2.82 8.69 -2.04
C ARG A 145 -3.04 8.87 -3.53
N ASP A 146 -4.20 9.43 -3.87
CA ASP A 146 -4.53 9.81 -5.24
C ASP A 146 -3.80 11.09 -5.71
N ASP A 147 -3.26 11.90 -4.78
CA ASP A 147 -2.56 13.16 -5.08
C ASP A 147 -1.03 13.04 -5.12
N LEU A 148 -0.49 11.81 -4.99
CA LEU A 148 0.93 11.54 -5.20
C LEU A 148 1.23 11.63 -6.70
N ASN A 149 1.84 12.72 -7.14
CA ASN A 149 2.08 13.00 -8.56
C ASN A 149 3.29 12.20 -9.12
N ILE A 150 3.15 10.88 -9.19
CA ILE A 150 4.16 9.95 -9.66
C ILE A 150 3.61 9.10 -10.81
N GLU A 151 4.47 8.74 -11.77
CA GLU A 151 4.11 7.72 -12.76
C GLU A 151 4.05 6.35 -12.08
N GLU A 152 3.03 5.55 -12.41
CA GLU A 152 2.82 4.23 -11.80
C GLU A 152 4.00 3.27 -11.99
N ILE A 153 4.81 3.47 -13.04
CA ILE A 153 6.04 2.72 -13.22
C ILE A 153 7.12 3.09 -12.21
N ASP A 154 7.23 4.36 -11.84
CA ASP A 154 8.19 4.82 -10.84
C ASP A 154 7.76 4.40 -9.43
N ALA A 155 6.44 4.40 -9.17
CA ALA A 155 5.88 3.82 -7.95
C ALA A 155 6.19 2.32 -7.82
N TRP A 156 6.12 1.58 -8.93
CA TRP A 156 6.53 0.18 -8.96
C TRP A 156 8.03 0.00 -8.70
N ASP A 157 8.88 0.76 -9.41
CA ASP A 157 10.34 0.67 -9.26
C ASP A 157 10.78 1.04 -7.84
N CYS A 158 10.18 2.06 -7.22
CA CYS A 158 10.47 2.43 -5.84
C CYS A 158 10.03 1.35 -4.85
N LEU A 159 8.85 0.74 -5.06
CA LEU A 159 8.34 -0.32 -4.21
C LEU A 159 9.22 -1.56 -4.28
N ILE A 160 9.69 -1.94 -5.48
CA ILE A 160 10.61 -3.06 -5.66
C ILE A 160 11.95 -2.78 -4.98
N LYS A 161 12.51 -1.57 -5.16
CA LYS A 161 13.76 -1.17 -4.50
C LYS A 161 13.63 -1.24 -2.98
N TRP A 162 12.57 -0.66 -2.41
CA TRP A 162 12.30 -0.72 -0.98
C TRP A 162 12.11 -2.17 -0.51
N GLY A 163 11.29 -2.96 -1.21
CA GLY A 163 11.00 -4.35 -0.86
C GLY A 163 12.24 -5.25 -0.85
N ILE A 164 13.14 -5.07 -1.82
CA ILE A 164 14.42 -5.80 -1.88
C ILE A 164 15.27 -5.49 -0.64
N GLU A 165 15.41 -4.20 -0.29
CA GLU A 165 16.19 -3.80 0.88
C GLU A 165 15.59 -4.36 2.17
N GLN A 166 14.26 -4.30 2.31
CA GLN A 166 13.57 -4.82 3.49
C GLN A 166 13.61 -6.35 3.60
N THR A 167 13.68 -7.05 2.48
CA THR A 167 13.67 -8.53 2.46
C THR A 167 15.07 -9.13 2.60
N PHE A 168 16.09 -8.47 2.01
CA PHE A 168 17.40 -9.08 1.80
C PHE A 168 18.57 -8.26 2.37
N SER A 169 18.35 -7.21 3.15
CA SER A 169 19.38 -6.27 3.67
C SER A 169 20.60 -6.90 4.35
N LEU A 170 20.59 -8.20 4.67
CA LEU A 170 21.72 -8.91 5.29
C LEU A 170 22.45 -9.90 4.34
N GLU A 171 21.94 -10.14 3.13
CA GLU A 171 22.52 -11.08 2.16
C GLU A 171 23.13 -10.32 0.97
N SER A 172 24.45 -10.11 1.03
CA SER A 172 25.25 -9.29 0.10
C SER A 172 25.18 -9.65 -1.39
N ASN A 173 24.53 -10.77 -1.76
CA ASN A 173 24.46 -11.28 -3.13
C ASN A 173 23.07 -11.15 -3.79
N ASN A 174 22.06 -10.60 -3.11
CA ASN A 174 20.67 -10.62 -3.61
C ASN A 174 20.26 -9.43 -4.48
N ASN A 175 21.15 -8.46 -4.74
CA ASN A 175 20.87 -7.37 -5.69
C ASN A 175 20.81 -7.85 -7.16
N ASP A 176 21.33 -9.05 -7.43
CA ASP A 176 21.27 -9.67 -8.76
C ASP A 176 20.09 -10.64 -8.84
N ARG A 177 18.99 -10.18 -9.45
CA ARG A 177 17.77 -10.97 -9.69
C ARG A 177 18.05 -12.27 -10.45
N THR A 178 19.09 -12.35 -11.27
CA THR A 178 19.37 -13.57 -12.06
C THR A 178 19.74 -14.77 -11.19
N LYS A 179 20.10 -14.53 -9.92
CA LYS A 179 20.45 -15.57 -8.93
C LYS A 179 19.29 -15.99 -8.05
N TRP A 180 18.12 -15.37 -8.20
CA TRP A 180 16.98 -15.63 -7.32
C TRP A 180 16.33 -16.99 -7.61
N ASN A 181 15.96 -17.68 -6.55
CA ASN A 181 15.13 -18.88 -6.59
C ASN A 181 13.69 -18.57 -6.14
N ASP A 182 12.82 -19.58 -6.15
CA ASP A 182 11.41 -19.43 -5.76
C ASP A 182 11.25 -18.92 -4.31
N ASN A 183 12.15 -19.28 -3.38
CA ASN A 183 12.08 -18.79 -2.00
C ASN A 183 12.39 -17.29 -1.90
N ASN A 184 13.30 -16.77 -2.74
CA ASN A 184 13.55 -15.33 -2.80
C ASN A 184 12.28 -14.58 -3.26
N PHE A 185 11.61 -15.06 -4.31
CA PHE A 185 10.37 -14.45 -4.78
C PHE A 185 9.25 -14.54 -3.75
N GLU A 186 9.09 -15.66 -3.07
CA GLU A 186 8.08 -15.81 -2.00
C GLU A 186 8.37 -14.90 -0.80
N ALA A 187 9.65 -14.74 -0.42
CA ALA A 187 10.03 -13.80 0.64
C ALA A 187 9.69 -12.35 0.25
N LEU A 188 10.06 -11.92 -0.96
CA LEU A 188 9.74 -10.58 -1.45
C LEU A 188 8.23 -10.37 -1.57
N LYS A 189 7.51 -11.36 -2.10
CA LYS A 189 6.04 -11.35 -2.19
C LYS A 189 5.42 -11.15 -0.82
N LYS A 190 5.91 -11.85 0.23
CA LYS A 190 5.43 -11.67 1.59
C LYS A 190 5.62 -10.24 2.10
N THR A 191 6.78 -9.62 1.82
CA THR A 191 7.07 -8.22 2.17
C THR A 191 6.16 -7.25 1.42
N LEU A 192 5.94 -7.48 0.13
CA LEU A 192 5.25 -6.55 -0.76
C LEU A 192 3.73 -6.77 -0.85
N ASN A 193 3.20 -7.86 -0.30
CA ASN A 193 1.81 -8.28 -0.48
C ASN A 193 0.78 -7.18 -0.18
N GLN A 194 1.00 -6.38 0.87
CA GLN A 194 0.06 -5.30 1.23
C GLN A 194 0.14 -4.08 0.29
N PHE A 195 1.25 -3.92 -0.43
CA PHE A 195 1.52 -2.77 -1.29
C PHE A 195 1.21 -3.01 -2.76
N ILE A 196 1.33 -4.27 -3.24
CA ILE A 196 1.02 -4.64 -4.63
C ILE A 196 -0.38 -4.13 -5.06
N PRO A 197 -1.44 -4.23 -4.23
CA PRO A 197 -2.76 -3.72 -4.59
C PRO A 197 -2.86 -2.19 -4.71
N LEU A 198 -1.86 -1.44 -4.25
CA LEU A 198 -1.81 0.02 -4.37
C LEU A 198 -1.37 0.47 -5.77
N ILE A 199 -0.69 -0.39 -6.53
CA ILE A 199 -0.12 -0.06 -7.85
C ILE A 199 -1.16 -0.25 -8.95
N ARG A 200 -1.36 0.77 -9.79
CA ARG A 200 -2.31 0.73 -10.91
C ARG A 200 -1.62 0.22 -12.17
N PHE A 201 -1.37 -1.10 -12.22
CA PHE A 201 -0.70 -1.76 -13.35
C PHE A 201 -1.30 -1.45 -14.74
N VAL A 202 -2.58 -1.09 -14.82
CA VAL A 202 -3.24 -0.72 -16.09
C VAL A 202 -2.71 0.58 -16.68
N GLU A 203 -2.20 1.50 -15.86
CA GLU A 203 -1.66 2.79 -16.26
C GLU A 203 -0.18 2.68 -16.68
N ILE A 204 0.47 1.56 -16.37
CA ILE A 204 1.84 1.27 -16.81
C ILE A 204 1.84 0.93 -18.30
N SER A 205 2.74 1.55 -19.07
CA SER A 205 2.90 1.26 -20.50
C SER A 205 3.18 -0.22 -20.77
N SER A 206 2.84 -0.75 -21.95
CA SER A 206 3.13 -2.16 -22.26
C SER A 206 4.63 -2.47 -22.29
N SER A 207 5.46 -1.52 -22.75
CA SER A 207 6.92 -1.67 -22.75
C SER A 207 7.51 -1.73 -21.34
N ASP A 208 7.08 -0.83 -20.46
CA ASP A 208 7.57 -0.81 -19.08
C ASP A 208 7.08 -2.02 -18.30
N PHE A 209 5.82 -2.41 -18.53
CA PHE A 209 5.28 -3.62 -17.94
C PHE A 209 6.12 -4.85 -18.32
N PHE A 210 6.46 -4.99 -19.60
CA PHE A 210 7.25 -6.12 -20.07
C PHE A 210 8.67 -6.13 -19.48
N ASN A 211 9.32 -4.96 -19.40
CA ASN A 211 10.73 -4.87 -19.02
C ASN A 211 10.96 -4.83 -17.50
N LYS A 212 10.07 -4.17 -16.75
CA LYS A 212 10.26 -3.85 -15.33
C LYS A 212 9.30 -4.59 -14.40
N VAL A 213 8.05 -4.82 -14.84
CA VAL A 213 7.01 -5.44 -13.99
C VAL A 213 6.99 -6.96 -14.13
N ARG A 214 6.94 -7.46 -15.37
CA ARG A 214 6.86 -8.89 -15.71
C ARG A 214 7.97 -9.77 -15.11
N PRO A 215 9.22 -9.31 -14.94
CA PRO A 215 10.25 -10.12 -14.29
C PRO A 215 9.92 -10.52 -12.85
N TYR A 216 8.98 -9.81 -12.21
CA TYR A 216 8.51 -10.09 -10.86
C TYR A 216 7.10 -10.70 -10.84
N ARG A 217 6.56 -11.20 -11.97
CA ARG A 217 5.18 -11.76 -12.04
C ARG A 217 4.83 -12.75 -10.93
N ALA A 218 5.81 -13.51 -10.43
CA ALA A 218 5.64 -14.48 -9.35
C ALA A 218 5.16 -13.86 -8.04
N ILE A 219 5.48 -12.58 -7.81
CA ILE A 219 5.02 -11.85 -6.62
C ILE A 219 3.61 -11.28 -6.77
N GLN A 220 3.12 -11.12 -8.01
CA GLN A 220 1.83 -10.48 -8.31
C GLN A 220 0.67 -11.46 -8.25
N ILE A 221 0.77 -12.57 -9.00
CA ILE A 221 -0.25 -13.62 -9.06
C ILE A 221 0.40 -14.98 -9.31
N GLU A 222 -0.20 -16.03 -8.76
CA GLU A 222 0.32 -17.41 -8.90
C GLU A 222 -0.10 -18.10 -10.23
N SER A 223 -0.80 -17.39 -11.11
CA SER A 223 -1.27 -17.93 -12.39
C SER A 223 -0.18 -17.99 -13.45
N LYS A 224 -0.25 -19.02 -14.30
CA LYS A 224 0.57 -19.12 -15.53
C LYS A 224 -0.22 -18.76 -16.79
N LEU A 225 -1.53 -18.52 -16.69
CA LEU A 225 -2.39 -18.29 -17.86
C LEU A 225 -2.69 -16.83 -18.11
N ILE A 226 -2.68 -15.99 -17.07
CA ILE A 226 -3.08 -14.59 -17.14
C ILE A 226 -2.03 -13.75 -16.41
N GLU A 227 -1.77 -12.55 -16.89
CA GLU A 227 -0.95 -11.54 -16.21
C GLU A 227 -1.84 -10.60 -15.37
N ILE A 228 -1.25 -9.75 -14.52
CA ILE A 228 -2.01 -8.91 -13.57
C ILE A 228 -2.96 -7.89 -14.26
N LYS A 229 -2.62 -7.42 -15.46
CA LYS A 229 -3.41 -6.39 -16.17
C LYS A 229 -4.84 -6.86 -16.50
N PRO A 230 -5.06 -8.00 -17.19
CA PRO A 230 -6.41 -8.53 -17.39
C PRO A 230 -7.13 -8.89 -16.08
N VAL A 231 -6.41 -9.33 -15.04
CA VAL A 231 -6.99 -9.62 -13.72
C VAL A 231 -7.66 -8.36 -13.14
N ASN A 232 -7.05 -7.18 -13.29
CA ASN A 232 -7.63 -5.92 -12.82
C ASN A 232 -8.94 -5.58 -13.53
N ILE A 233 -9.01 -5.84 -14.84
CA ILE A 233 -10.23 -5.62 -15.61
C ILE A 233 -11.34 -6.57 -15.14
N ILE A 234 -11.01 -7.84 -14.87
CA ILE A 234 -11.95 -8.82 -14.31
C ILE A 234 -12.45 -8.37 -12.92
N SER A 235 -11.57 -7.88 -12.04
CA SER A 235 -11.97 -7.32 -10.73
C SER A 235 -12.98 -6.19 -10.86
N ASN A 236 -12.79 -5.29 -11.83
CA ASN A 236 -13.70 -4.19 -12.09
C ASN A 236 -15.06 -4.68 -12.62
N TRP A 237 -15.08 -5.74 -13.44
CA TRP A 237 -16.32 -6.38 -13.87
C TRP A 237 -17.10 -6.99 -12.71
N ILE A 238 -16.43 -7.54 -11.69
CA ILE A 238 -17.09 -8.10 -10.50
C ILE A 238 -17.81 -7.00 -9.73
N GLU A 239 -17.19 -5.83 -9.59
CA GLU A 239 -17.82 -4.67 -8.94
C GLU A 239 -18.83 -3.93 -9.81
N ARG A 240 -19.04 -4.36 -11.05
CA ARG A 240 -19.83 -3.64 -12.06
C ARG A 240 -19.34 -2.21 -12.31
N LYS A 241 -18.05 -1.95 -12.07
CA LYS A 241 -17.39 -0.67 -12.36
C LYS A 241 -16.83 -0.69 -13.79
N ASN A 242 -17.65 -0.26 -14.75
CA ASN A 242 -17.24 -0.15 -16.15
C ASN A 242 -16.57 1.23 -16.47
N GLY A 243 -16.02 1.90 -15.46
CA GLY A 243 -15.47 3.26 -15.56
C GLY A 243 -14.09 3.34 -16.21
N LYS A 244 -13.70 4.55 -16.65
CA LYS A 244 -12.49 4.82 -17.48
C LYS A 244 -11.14 4.61 -16.78
N ASN A 245 -11.09 4.49 -15.45
CA ASN A 245 -9.85 4.34 -14.67
C ASN A 245 -9.91 3.07 -13.81
N PRO A 246 -9.52 1.90 -14.36
CA PRO A 246 -9.54 0.64 -13.62
C PRO A 246 -8.39 0.55 -12.61
N SER A 247 -8.57 1.08 -11.40
CA SER A 247 -7.61 0.84 -10.31
C SER A 247 -7.55 -0.66 -9.97
N PHE A 248 -6.37 -1.19 -9.58
CA PHE A 248 -6.32 -2.51 -8.93
C PHE A 248 -7.21 -2.43 -7.70
N ASN A 249 -8.26 -3.24 -7.65
CA ASN A 249 -9.15 -3.20 -6.53
C ASN A 249 -8.51 -3.90 -5.34
N LYS A 250 -8.12 -3.11 -4.33
CA LYS A 250 -7.55 -3.57 -3.05
C LYS A 250 -8.40 -4.63 -2.33
N LYS A 251 -9.67 -4.77 -2.71
CA LYS A 251 -10.61 -5.71 -2.10
C LYS A 251 -10.32 -7.18 -2.43
N TYR A 252 -9.75 -7.49 -3.59
CA TYR A 252 -9.66 -8.88 -4.05
C TYR A 252 -8.23 -9.42 -3.98
N LYS A 253 -8.09 -10.59 -3.36
CA LYS A 253 -6.87 -11.41 -3.37
C LYS A 253 -7.09 -12.64 -4.24
N PHE A 254 -6.16 -12.88 -5.16
CA PHE A 254 -6.25 -13.98 -6.13
C PHE A 254 -5.36 -15.15 -5.75
N ASP A 255 -5.91 -16.14 -5.05
CA ASP A 255 -5.19 -17.33 -4.60
C ASP A 255 -5.41 -18.52 -5.56
N LEU A 256 -4.33 -19.20 -5.96
CA LEU A 256 -4.41 -20.33 -6.90
C LEU A 256 -4.80 -21.63 -6.17
N LEU A 257 -6.07 -22.03 -6.30
CA LEU A 257 -6.54 -23.28 -5.70
C LEU A 257 -6.19 -24.52 -6.52
N TYR A 258 -6.42 -24.47 -7.82
CA TYR A 258 -6.29 -25.63 -8.69
C TYR A 258 -5.64 -25.26 -10.02
N ARG A 259 -4.69 -26.08 -10.44
CA ARG A 259 -4.06 -26.01 -11.76
C ARG A 259 -3.85 -27.41 -12.25
N SER A 260 -4.43 -27.77 -13.38
CA SER A 260 -4.39 -29.15 -13.86
C SER A 260 -2.97 -29.66 -14.13
N SER A 261 -2.05 -28.77 -14.53
CA SER A 261 -0.63 -29.12 -14.71
C SER A 261 0.12 -29.42 -13.40
N ARG A 262 -0.42 -29.00 -12.24
CA ARG A 262 0.13 -29.27 -10.90
C ARG A 262 -0.63 -30.40 -10.22
N ASP A 263 -1.94 -30.43 -10.41
CA ASP A 263 -2.89 -31.19 -9.60
C ASP A 263 -3.52 -32.37 -10.35
N GLY A 264 -3.21 -32.52 -11.63
CA GLY A 264 -3.82 -33.49 -12.54
C GLY A 264 -5.19 -33.03 -13.02
N ILE A 265 -5.65 -33.56 -14.17
CA ILE A 265 -7.00 -33.32 -14.69
C ILE A 265 -7.95 -34.32 -14.02
N ASN A 266 -8.49 -33.96 -12.85
CA ASN A 266 -9.41 -34.81 -12.10
C ASN A 266 -10.51 -33.97 -11.44
N ALA A 267 -11.77 -34.27 -11.76
CA ALA A 267 -12.93 -33.59 -11.20
C ALA A 267 -13.00 -33.69 -9.67
N ASN A 268 -12.62 -34.84 -9.09
CA ASN A 268 -12.58 -35.02 -7.64
C ASN A 268 -11.51 -34.13 -6.99
N THR A 269 -10.31 -34.05 -7.59
CA THR A 269 -9.24 -33.17 -7.08
C THR A 269 -9.65 -31.71 -7.13
N LEU A 270 -10.26 -31.29 -8.24
CA LEU A 270 -10.79 -29.94 -8.41
C LEU A 270 -11.84 -29.62 -7.34
N ARG A 271 -12.80 -30.53 -7.12
CA ARG A 271 -13.82 -30.37 -6.08
C ARG A 271 -13.22 -30.26 -4.69
N THR A 272 -12.38 -31.21 -4.29
CA THR A 272 -11.78 -31.23 -2.95
C THR A 272 -11.03 -29.93 -2.65
N ARG A 273 -10.40 -29.32 -3.66
CA ARG A 273 -9.66 -28.06 -3.46
C ARG A 273 -10.53 -26.83 -3.46
N CYS A 274 -11.57 -26.78 -4.29
CA CYS A 274 -12.36 -25.56 -4.48
C CYS A 274 -13.64 -25.52 -3.63
N ASN A 275 -14.06 -26.63 -3.03
CA ASN A 275 -15.28 -26.71 -2.23
C ASN A 275 -15.23 -25.80 -0.99
N ASN A 276 -16.32 -25.04 -0.77
CA ASN A 276 -16.50 -24.11 0.34
C ASN A 276 -15.44 -22.99 0.45
N GLN A 277 -14.78 -22.64 -0.66
CA GLN A 277 -13.75 -21.60 -0.67
C GLN A 277 -14.28 -20.22 -1.08
N GLY A 278 -15.60 -20.09 -1.31
CA GLY A 278 -16.23 -18.84 -1.74
C GLY A 278 -16.07 -18.57 -3.24
N SER A 279 -16.16 -17.29 -3.63
CA SER A 279 -16.22 -16.87 -5.03
C SER A 279 -15.00 -17.36 -5.84
N CYS A 280 -15.23 -17.81 -7.06
CA CYS A 280 -14.18 -18.42 -7.89
C CYS A 280 -14.10 -17.81 -9.29
N LEU A 281 -12.86 -17.72 -9.79
CA LEU A 281 -12.50 -17.30 -11.14
C LEU A 281 -11.88 -18.48 -11.89
N VAL A 282 -12.55 -18.96 -12.93
CA VAL A 282 -12.07 -20.07 -13.74
C VAL A 282 -11.37 -19.55 -15.00
N LEU A 283 -10.22 -20.14 -15.33
CA LEU A 283 -9.42 -19.80 -16.50
C LEU A 283 -9.09 -21.05 -17.32
N ILE A 284 -9.40 -21.00 -18.60
CA ILE A 284 -9.25 -22.11 -19.53
C ILE A 284 -8.53 -21.60 -20.76
N LYS A 285 -7.48 -22.30 -21.15
CA LYS A 285 -6.72 -22.02 -22.36
C LYS A 285 -6.67 -23.31 -23.18
N HIS A 286 -6.73 -23.20 -24.49
CA HIS A 286 -6.46 -24.36 -25.35
C HIS A 286 -4.95 -24.43 -25.64
N HIS A 287 -4.35 -25.63 -25.62
CA HIS A 287 -2.89 -25.76 -25.78
C HIS A 287 -2.35 -25.24 -27.13
N GLN A 288 -3.17 -25.23 -28.17
CA GLN A 288 -2.82 -24.70 -29.51
C GLN A 288 -3.25 -23.24 -29.72
N SER A 289 -3.82 -22.59 -28.70
CA SER A 289 -4.31 -21.21 -28.82
C SER A 289 -3.74 -20.33 -27.71
N THR A 290 -3.49 -19.07 -28.01
CA THR A 290 -3.22 -18.06 -26.99
C THR A 290 -4.49 -17.64 -26.27
N LYS A 291 -5.65 -17.85 -26.90
CA LYS A 291 -6.96 -17.40 -26.41
C LYS A 291 -7.34 -18.08 -25.11
N ILE A 292 -7.85 -17.27 -24.19
CA ILE A 292 -8.27 -17.67 -22.87
C ILE A 292 -9.76 -17.41 -22.75
N TYR A 293 -10.45 -18.38 -22.18
CA TYR A 293 -11.84 -18.32 -21.78
C TYR A 293 -11.91 -18.45 -20.27
N GLY A 294 -12.98 -17.94 -19.68
CA GLY A 294 -13.17 -18.09 -18.26
C GLY A 294 -14.53 -17.62 -17.82
N GLY A 295 -14.72 -17.64 -16.51
CA GLY A 295 -15.85 -16.98 -15.91
C GLY A 295 -15.72 -16.87 -14.40
N TYR A 296 -16.56 -16.03 -13.84
CA TYR A 296 -16.63 -15.73 -12.43
C TYR A 296 -17.95 -16.24 -11.85
N ASN A 297 -17.86 -16.96 -10.73
CA ASN A 297 -18.99 -17.39 -9.95
C ASN A 297 -18.87 -16.85 -8.52
N PRO A 298 -19.80 -15.98 -8.07
CA PRO A 298 -19.76 -15.40 -6.74
C PRO A 298 -20.12 -16.42 -5.64
N ILE A 299 -20.85 -17.48 -5.97
CA ILE A 299 -21.33 -18.49 -5.02
C ILE A 299 -20.19 -19.42 -4.59
N GLY A 300 -19.26 -19.70 -5.50
CA GLY A 300 -18.23 -20.70 -5.30
C GLY A 300 -18.71 -22.11 -5.59
N PHE A 301 -17.97 -23.09 -5.08
CA PHE A 301 -18.35 -24.49 -5.11
C PHE A 301 -19.03 -24.83 -3.79
N ILE A 302 -20.34 -25.03 -3.83
CA ILE A 302 -21.13 -25.48 -2.69
C ILE A 302 -21.71 -26.85 -3.01
N HIS A 303 -21.77 -27.75 -2.03
CA HIS A 303 -22.34 -29.08 -2.25
C HIS A 303 -23.87 -28.99 -2.39
N SER A 304 -24.36 -28.56 -3.55
CA SER A 304 -25.75 -28.69 -3.92
C SER A 304 -25.96 -30.04 -4.61
N ASN A 305 -27.06 -30.74 -4.28
CA ASN A 305 -27.38 -32.06 -4.83
C ASN A 305 -27.81 -31.99 -6.31
N GLY A 306 -26.95 -31.47 -7.19
CA GLY A 306 -27.21 -31.36 -8.62
C GLY A 306 -28.29 -30.34 -8.98
N HIS A 307 -28.26 -29.16 -8.37
CA HIS A 307 -29.23 -28.11 -8.62
C HIS A 307 -28.59 -26.91 -9.32
N TYR A 308 -29.40 -26.21 -10.10
CA TYR A 308 -29.04 -24.89 -10.59
C TYR A 308 -29.02 -23.90 -9.43
N CYS A 309 -28.05 -22.99 -9.44
CA CYS A 309 -27.91 -21.97 -8.42
C CYS A 309 -28.24 -20.57 -8.97
N TYR A 310 -29.08 -19.83 -8.24
CA TYR A 310 -29.47 -18.47 -8.58
C TYR A 310 -28.31 -17.50 -8.43
N THR A 311 -27.98 -16.76 -9.49
CA THR A 311 -27.09 -15.59 -9.38
C THR A 311 -27.26 -14.61 -10.54
N LYS A 312 -27.24 -13.31 -10.20
CA LYS A 312 -27.25 -12.20 -11.14
C LYS A 312 -25.85 -11.69 -11.48
N ASP A 313 -24.84 -12.12 -10.72
CA ASP A 313 -23.50 -11.52 -10.70
C ASP A 313 -22.45 -12.41 -11.37
N SER A 314 -22.79 -13.65 -11.73
CA SER A 314 -21.95 -14.49 -12.58
C SER A 314 -21.77 -13.89 -13.97
N PHE A 315 -20.62 -14.18 -14.57
CA PHE A 315 -20.34 -13.83 -15.96
C PHE A 315 -19.26 -14.73 -16.54
N ILE A 316 -19.26 -14.83 -17.86
CA ILE A 316 -18.22 -15.50 -18.64
C ILE A 316 -17.46 -14.45 -19.45
N PHE A 317 -16.23 -14.78 -19.82
CA PHE A 317 -15.38 -13.87 -20.58
C PHE A 317 -14.41 -14.62 -21.50
N SER A 318 -13.86 -13.87 -22.45
CA SER A 318 -12.78 -14.33 -23.31
C SER A 318 -11.85 -13.20 -23.71
N PHE A 319 -10.58 -13.51 -23.95
CA PHE A 319 -9.58 -12.58 -24.45
C PHE A 319 -8.45 -13.32 -25.19
N GLU A 320 -7.71 -12.64 -26.06
CA GLU A 320 -6.89 -13.30 -27.10
C GLU A 320 -5.55 -13.85 -26.59
N ASN A 321 -5.03 -13.33 -25.47
CA ASN A 321 -3.79 -13.79 -24.84
C ASN A 321 -3.66 -13.28 -23.38
N SER A 322 -2.63 -13.73 -22.66
CA SER A 322 -2.44 -13.43 -21.23
C SER A 322 -2.28 -11.95 -20.86
N GLU A 323 -2.05 -11.07 -21.83
CA GLU A 323 -1.81 -9.63 -21.66
C GLU A 323 -2.91 -8.76 -22.31
N ASP A 324 -3.91 -9.39 -22.95
CA ASP A 324 -4.94 -8.68 -23.71
C ASP A 324 -5.88 -7.90 -22.79
N ILE A 325 -5.81 -6.58 -22.88
CA ILE A 325 -6.69 -5.63 -22.19
C ILE A 325 -7.66 -4.90 -23.13
N GLN A 326 -7.48 -5.03 -24.45
CA GLN A 326 -8.20 -4.24 -25.44
C GLN A 326 -9.38 -5.00 -26.04
N ASN A 327 -9.22 -6.31 -26.26
CA ASN A 327 -10.19 -7.15 -26.95
C ASN A 327 -10.93 -8.10 -25.99
N MET A 328 -10.87 -7.81 -24.70
CA MET A 328 -11.57 -8.58 -23.68
C MET A 328 -13.09 -8.47 -23.86
N LYS A 329 -13.78 -9.60 -23.85
CA LYS A 329 -15.24 -9.70 -23.96
C LYS A 329 -15.81 -10.27 -22.68
N ILE A 330 -16.91 -9.70 -22.20
CA ILE A 330 -17.70 -10.18 -21.06
C ILE A 330 -19.14 -10.46 -21.50
N SER A 331 -19.72 -11.53 -20.97
CA SER A 331 -21.15 -11.84 -21.09
C SER A 331 -21.71 -12.18 -19.72
N ARG A 332 -22.79 -11.48 -19.32
CA ARG A 332 -23.45 -11.68 -18.02
C ARG A 332 -24.70 -12.54 -18.18
N VAL A 333 -25.14 -13.13 -17.07
CA VAL A 333 -26.38 -13.91 -17.04
C VAL A 333 -27.57 -13.04 -17.45
N ASN A 334 -28.43 -13.59 -18.30
CA ASN A 334 -29.68 -12.96 -18.70
C ASN A 334 -30.66 -12.95 -17.52
N SER A 335 -31.39 -11.86 -17.31
CA SER A 335 -32.35 -11.71 -16.20
C SER A 335 -33.43 -12.78 -16.15
N ASN A 336 -33.78 -13.38 -17.30
CA ASN A 336 -34.76 -14.46 -17.36
C ASN A 336 -34.19 -15.82 -16.95
N HIS A 337 -32.88 -15.91 -16.68
CA HIS A 337 -32.15 -17.16 -16.43
C HIS A 337 -31.29 -17.09 -15.16
N TYR A 338 -31.57 -16.18 -14.23
CA TYR A 338 -30.78 -16.08 -13.00
C TYR A 338 -30.81 -17.37 -12.20
N ASP A 339 -31.96 -18.06 -12.13
CA ASP A 339 -32.12 -19.35 -11.44
C ASP A 339 -31.31 -20.50 -12.07
N TYR A 340 -30.84 -20.34 -13.30
CA TYR A 340 -30.13 -21.36 -14.09
C TYR A 340 -28.67 -20.98 -14.38
N ALA A 341 -28.14 -19.99 -13.65
CA ALA A 341 -26.86 -19.35 -13.97
C ALA A 341 -25.65 -20.27 -13.78
N ILE A 342 -25.70 -21.15 -12.78
CA ILE A 342 -24.62 -22.08 -12.43
C ILE A 342 -25.24 -23.47 -12.29
N ASP A 343 -24.66 -24.46 -12.97
CA ASP A 343 -25.01 -25.87 -12.81
C ASP A 343 -23.89 -26.60 -12.06
N GLU A 344 -24.21 -27.08 -10.85
CA GLU A 344 -23.30 -27.87 -10.01
C GLU A 344 -23.61 -29.37 -10.07
N HIS A 345 -23.56 -29.96 -11.27
CA HIS A 345 -23.69 -31.41 -11.39
C HIS A 345 -22.43 -32.17 -10.94
N TYR A 346 -22.59 -33.34 -10.32
CA TYR A 346 -21.48 -34.17 -9.78
C TYR A 346 -20.49 -34.66 -10.84
N SER A 347 -20.90 -34.74 -12.10
CA SER A 347 -20.05 -35.12 -13.24
C SER A 347 -19.34 -33.94 -13.93
N ASN A 348 -19.77 -32.71 -13.65
CA ASN A 348 -19.34 -31.52 -14.40
C ASN A 348 -18.26 -30.76 -13.61
N GLY A 349 -17.20 -30.30 -14.29
CA GLY A 349 -16.14 -29.51 -13.63
C GLY A 349 -16.61 -28.10 -13.31
N PHE A 350 -17.00 -27.35 -14.34
CA PHE A 350 -17.57 -26.01 -14.21
C PHE A 350 -18.60 -25.79 -15.31
N ASN A 351 -19.80 -25.33 -14.94
CA ASN A 351 -20.90 -25.13 -15.89
C ASN A 351 -21.64 -23.82 -15.62
N PHE A 352 -21.57 -22.87 -16.56
CA PHE A 352 -22.29 -21.59 -16.51
C PHE A 352 -23.67 -21.73 -17.18
N GLY A 353 -24.51 -22.63 -16.65
CA GLY A 353 -25.78 -23.05 -17.26
C GLY A 353 -25.60 -23.76 -18.61
N ASP A 354 -26.66 -23.98 -19.39
CA ASP A 354 -26.60 -24.74 -20.66
C ASP A 354 -25.73 -24.10 -21.78
N THR A 355 -25.03 -23.00 -21.49
CA THR A 355 -24.25 -22.24 -22.47
C THR A 355 -22.79 -22.68 -22.56
N LEU A 356 -22.18 -23.21 -21.48
CA LEU A 356 -20.77 -23.60 -21.46
C LEU A 356 -20.51 -24.80 -20.53
N ILE A 357 -20.53 -26.00 -21.12
CA ILE A 357 -20.16 -27.25 -20.45
C ILE A 357 -18.65 -27.45 -20.57
N TYR A 358 -17.90 -27.27 -19.48
CA TYR A 358 -16.49 -27.70 -19.43
C TYR A 358 -16.37 -29.10 -18.84
N THR A 359 -16.73 -30.11 -19.62
CA THR A 359 -16.30 -31.48 -19.37
C THR A 359 -14.84 -31.64 -19.81
N LEU A 360 -13.95 -31.82 -18.83
CA LEU A 360 -12.58 -32.35 -18.95
C LEU A 360 -11.46 -31.46 -19.53
N ILE A 361 -11.68 -30.18 -19.86
CA ILE A 361 -10.60 -29.27 -20.28
C ILE A 361 -10.59 -28.01 -19.41
N ILE A 362 -10.36 -28.18 -18.11
CA ILE A 362 -10.12 -27.05 -17.20
C ILE A 362 -8.63 -26.98 -16.91
N GLN A 363 -7.97 -25.88 -17.31
CA GLN A 363 -6.53 -25.71 -17.15
C GLN A 363 -6.14 -25.01 -15.84
N VAL A 364 -6.93 -24.03 -15.35
CA VAL A 364 -6.69 -23.32 -14.08
C VAL A 364 -8.02 -22.90 -13.41
N ILE A 365 -8.08 -22.99 -12.09
CA ILE A 365 -9.08 -22.31 -11.25
C ILE A 365 -8.35 -21.47 -10.21
N MET A 366 -8.62 -20.17 -10.23
CA MET A 366 -8.20 -19.22 -9.22
C MET A 366 -9.40 -18.90 -8.32
N ILE A 367 -9.16 -18.65 -7.04
CA ILE A 367 -10.16 -18.04 -6.18
C ILE A 367 -9.86 -16.60 -5.95
N MET A 368 -10.95 -15.86 -5.87
CA MET A 368 -10.99 -14.49 -5.44
C MET A 368 -11.54 -14.51 -4.03
N LEU A 369 -10.68 -14.31 -3.05
CA LEU A 369 -11.12 -13.94 -1.71
C LEU A 369 -11.33 -12.43 -1.66
#